data_AF-E8LVW5-F1
#
_entry.id   AF-E8LVW5-F1
#
_cell.length_a   1.000
_cell.length_b   1.000
_cell.length_c   1.000
_cell.angle_alpha   90.00
_cell.angle_beta   90.00
_cell.angle_gamma   90.00
#
_symmetry.space_group_name_H-M   'P 1'
#
loop_
_entity.id
_entity.type
_entity.pdbx_description
1 polymer ?
#
loop_
_entity_poly.entity_id
_entity_poly.type
_entity_poly.pdbx_seq_one_letter_code
_entity_poly.pdbx_strand_id
1 'polypeptide(L)'
;MNRTVLSLSIACALSSAPAAFAAENGPAPHEMGGNILTQALDFGGHVGTSIEYEDKDITTYQSYGGNTENERTTTHEVLGLFYKNAHWNFSSLYAFKLTERVKRNQDRSYVETEDGYKHLISIDKKFSLPNGFETGVIYDLEYSLGTIVNTGGTNNLRTKSAEHSVRPYFNFYSNEYDAGFQSNLEYLYNDEDRSAWGTRVEEGYSVLVKPYKRFGNWELGLELFYQIKDNDDRTAAGAINEISDFTEKYVEPIVQYSFEEAGTLYVRARYGENDTKHTQGGNAGEQYFKDIRKATMGYEQSVGDNWLLKGEYEWAKDTETFTKFAGEEKVVEQNTFFVQAIYRL
;
A
#
# COMPACT_ATOMS: atom_id res chain seq x y z
N MET A 1 -12.34 -27.81 16.70
CA MET A 1 -11.27 -28.67 16.14
C MET A 1 -10.48 -28.03 15.00
N ASN A 2 -11.00 -27.04 14.25
CA ASN A 2 -10.26 -26.43 13.13
C ASN A 2 -9.30 -25.28 13.52
N ARG A 3 -9.58 -24.52 14.58
CA ARG A 3 -8.72 -23.40 15.04
C ARG A 3 -7.36 -23.89 15.54
N THR A 4 -7.37 -24.92 16.39
CA THR A 4 -6.15 -25.49 16.98
C THR A 4 -5.17 -26.02 15.94
N VAL A 5 -5.65 -26.67 14.87
CA VAL A 5 -4.78 -27.21 13.82
C VAL A 5 -4.18 -26.08 12.98
N LEU A 6 -4.94 -25.05 12.65
CA LEU A 6 -4.44 -23.88 11.93
C LEU A 6 -3.38 -23.14 12.77
N SER A 7 -3.69 -22.85 14.04
CA SER A 7 -2.75 -22.23 14.99
C SER A 7 -1.51 -23.09 15.20
N LEU A 8 -1.61 -24.43 15.26
CA LEU A 8 -0.46 -25.34 15.38
C LEU A 8 0.42 -25.30 14.13
N SER A 9 -0.20 -25.30 12.95
CA SER A 9 0.51 -25.28 11.66
C SER A 9 1.31 -23.99 11.48
N ILE A 10 0.71 -22.86 11.88
CA ILE A 10 1.30 -21.54 11.86
C ILE A 10 2.39 -21.41 12.94
N ALA A 11 2.14 -21.89 14.16
CA ALA A 11 3.15 -21.94 15.21
C ALA A 11 4.34 -22.79 14.78
N CYS A 12 4.15 -23.94 14.12
CA CYS A 12 5.25 -24.74 13.56
C CYS A 12 6.03 -24.00 12.46
N ALA A 13 5.35 -23.29 11.55
CA ALA A 13 6.01 -22.52 10.50
C ALA A 13 6.78 -21.30 11.04
N LEU A 14 6.24 -20.62 12.05
CA LEU A 14 6.87 -19.46 12.70
C LEU A 14 7.91 -19.84 13.76
N SER A 15 7.83 -21.04 14.37
CA SER A 15 8.79 -21.54 15.37
C SER A 15 9.97 -22.30 14.78
N SER A 16 9.95 -22.64 13.48
CA SER A 16 11.13 -23.17 12.80
C SER A 16 12.22 -22.12 12.53
N ALA A 17 11.91 -20.83 12.68
CA ALA A 17 12.83 -19.70 12.47
C ALA A 17 13.50 -19.08 13.73
N PRO A 18 12.92 -19.05 14.96
CA PRO A 18 13.51 -18.32 16.08
C PRO A 18 14.60 -19.11 16.83
N ALA A 19 14.74 -20.41 16.55
CA ALA A 19 15.82 -21.20 17.15
C ALA A 19 17.22 -20.73 16.69
N ALA A 20 17.31 -19.89 15.65
CA ALA A 20 18.56 -19.30 15.17
C ALA A 20 18.90 -17.93 15.80
N PHE A 21 18.00 -17.30 16.57
CA PHE A 21 18.21 -15.99 17.20
C PHE A 21 18.33 -16.03 18.73
N ALA A 22 18.41 -17.21 19.33
CA ALA A 22 18.91 -17.34 20.69
C ALA A 22 20.44 -17.18 20.68
N ALA A 23 20.91 -15.94 20.52
CA ALA A 23 22.29 -15.58 20.85
C ALA A 23 22.59 -15.99 22.30
N GLU A 24 23.83 -16.42 22.58
CA GLU A 24 24.32 -16.94 23.87
C GLU A 24 24.10 -16.02 25.10
N ASN A 25 23.48 -14.84 24.94
CA ASN A 25 23.15 -13.87 25.98
C ASN A 25 21.67 -13.40 25.97
N GLY A 26 20.74 -14.16 25.38
CA GLY A 26 19.30 -13.87 25.44
C GLY A 26 18.68 -14.23 26.81
N PRO A 27 17.64 -13.52 27.28
CA PRO A 27 16.97 -13.81 28.55
C PRO A 27 16.44 -15.25 28.56
N ALA A 28 16.54 -15.91 29.71
CA ALA A 28 16.19 -17.30 29.83
C ALA A 28 14.66 -17.50 29.67
N PRO A 29 14.17 -18.67 29.18
CA PRO A 29 12.75 -18.90 28.90
C PRO A 29 11.77 -18.64 30.06
N HIS A 30 12.26 -18.66 31.30
CA HIS A 30 11.47 -18.36 32.50
C HIS A 30 11.32 -16.85 32.76
N GLU A 31 12.23 -16.03 32.25
CA GLU A 31 12.20 -14.56 32.33
C GLU A 31 11.23 -13.96 31.30
N MET A 32 10.79 -14.74 30.32
CA MET A 32 9.82 -14.35 29.27
C MET A 32 8.35 -14.63 29.65
N GLY A 33 8.05 -14.92 30.93
CA GLY A 33 6.68 -14.90 31.44
C GLY A 33 5.77 -16.07 31.02
N GLY A 34 6.32 -17.22 30.65
CA GLY A 34 5.57 -18.43 30.31
C GLY A 34 6.29 -19.28 29.27
N ASN A 35 5.85 -20.54 29.13
CA ASN A 35 6.38 -21.42 28.08
C ASN A 35 6.11 -20.78 26.70
N ILE A 36 7.17 -20.42 25.98
CA ILE A 36 7.13 -19.76 24.67
C ILE A 36 6.20 -20.47 23.67
N LEU A 37 6.06 -21.79 23.80
CA LEU A 37 5.14 -22.59 23.00
C LEU A 37 3.67 -22.27 23.29
N THR A 38 3.31 -21.98 24.54
CA THR A 38 1.95 -21.61 24.91
C THR A 38 1.61 -20.21 24.38
N GLN A 39 2.54 -19.26 24.54
CA GLN A 39 2.38 -17.90 23.97
C GLN A 39 2.31 -17.92 22.44
N ALA A 40 3.03 -18.84 21.78
CA ALA A 40 2.98 -19.04 20.34
C ALA A 40 1.66 -19.66 19.84
N LEU A 41 0.83 -20.22 20.72
CA LEU A 41 -0.51 -20.72 20.37
C LEU A 41 -1.60 -19.66 20.50
N ASP A 42 -1.31 -18.53 21.16
CA ASP A 42 -2.25 -17.42 21.42
C ASP A 42 -2.28 -16.37 20.31
N PHE A 43 -1.91 -16.73 19.08
CA PHE A 43 -2.10 -15.84 17.93
C PHE A 43 -3.59 -15.70 17.62
N GLY A 44 -4.09 -14.47 17.74
CA GLY A 44 -5.36 -14.04 17.15
C GLY A 44 -5.13 -13.52 15.74
N GLY A 45 -6.20 -13.17 15.04
CA GLY A 45 -6.09 -12.61 13.71
C GLY A 45 -7.30 -12.86 12.82
N HIS A 46 -7.08 -12.83 11.52
CA HIS A 46 -8.10 -13.16 10.52
C HIS A 46 -7.51 -13.75 9.24
N VAL A 47 -8.36 -14.45 8.50
CA VAL A 47 -8.11 -14.92 7.13
C VAL A 47 -9.18 -14.34 6.23
N GLY A 48 -8.83 -13.86 5.06
CA GLY A 48 -9.79 -13.25 4.16
C GLY A 48 -9.38 -13.27 2.69
N THR A 49 -10.25 -12.66 1.91
CA THR A 49 -10.07 -12.43 0.47
C THR A 49 -10.64 -11.07 0.11
N SER A 50 -10.10 -10.45 -0.92
CA SER A 50 -10.60 -9.19 -1.46
C SER A 50 -10.56 -9.18 -2.98
N ILE A 51 -11.42 -8.36 -3.58
CA ILE A 51 -11.37 -8.02 -4.99
C ILE A 51 -11.38 -6.51 -5.14
N GLU A 52 -10.49 -6.03 -5.99
CA GLU A 52 -10.40 -4.64 -6.40
C GLU A 52 -10.56 -4.55 -7.91
N TYR A 53 -11.36 -3.58 -8.34
CA TYR A 53 -11.57 -3.24 -9.73
C TYR A 53 -11.27 -1.77 -9.92
N GLU A 54 -10.34 -1.47 -10.82
CA GLU A 54 -9.87 -0.12 -11.12
C GLU A 54 -10.11 0.16 -12.61
N ASP A 55 -10.76 1.29 -12.92
CA ASP A 55 -10.98 1.78 -14.27
C ASP A 55 -10.41 3.20 -14.38
N LYS A 56 -9.49 3.40 -15.32
CA LYS A 56 -8.78 4.67 -15.56
C LYS A 56 -9.02 5.13 -16.98
N ASP A 57 -9.39 6.39 -17.13
CA ASP A 57 -9.35 7.11 -18.39
C ASP A 57 -8.22 8.14 -18.37
N ILE A 58 -7.31 8.03 -19.32
CA ILE A 58 -6.08 8.82 -19.43
C ILE A 58 -6.16 9.65 -20.70
N THR A 59 -6.32 10.96 -20.56
CA THR A 59 -6.23 11.90 -21.69
C THR A 59 -4.81 12.46 -21.75
N THR A 60 -4.11 12.25 -22.85
CA THR A 60 -2.71 12.68 -23.01
C THR A 60 -2.58 14.12 -23.51
N TYR A 61 -1.37 14.67 -23.40
CA TYR A 61 -1.00 15.97 -23.97
C TYR A 61 -1.38 16.05 -25.47
N GLN A 62 -1.85 17.22 -25.92
CA GLN A 62 -2.23 17.45 -27.33
C GLN A 62 -1.05 17.25 -28.27
N SER A 63 0.15 17.66 -27.86
CA SER A 63 1.41 17.43 -28.56
C SER A 63 1.79 15.95 -28.68
N TYR A 64 1.17 15.07 -27.89
CA TYR A 64 1.26 13.60 -28.01
C TYR A 64 0.01 12.97 -28.65
N GLY A 65 -0.74 13.77 -29.42
CA GLY A 65 -1.90 13.33 -30.19
C GLY A 65 -3.22 13.52 -29.46
N GLY A 66 -3.23 13.90 -28.18
CA GLY A 66 -4.46 14.18 -27.41
C GLY A 66 -5.41 13.00 -27.31
N ASN A 67 -4.89 11.77 -27.47
CA ASN A 67 -5.70 10.56 -27.44
C ASN A 67 -6.10 10.22 -26.01
N THR A 68 -7.28 9.60 -25.88
CA THR A 68 -7.69 8.98 -24.62
C THR A 68 -7.35 7.49 -24.65
N GLU A 69 -6.70 7.04 -23.59
CA GLU A 69 -6.41 5.63 -23.30
C GLU A 69 -7.29 5.19 -22.13
N ASN A 70 -7.77 3.96 -22.17
CA ASN A 70 -8.50 3.33 -21.07
C ASN A 70 -7.65 2.19 -20.51
N GLU A 71 -7.48 2.16 -19.19
CA GLU A 71 -6.79 1.10 -18.47
C GLU A 71 -7.73 0.52 -17.42
N ARG A 72 -7.77 -0.81 -17.36
CA ARG A 72 -8.57 -1.54 -16.40
C ARG A 72 -7.68 -2.54 -15.68
N THR A 73 -7.68 -2.47 -14.35
CA THR A 73 -6.94 -3.41 -13.50
C THR A 73 -7.93 -4.16 -12.62
N THR A 74 -7.82 -5.48 -12.57
CA THR A 74 -8.50 -6.31 -11.58
C THR A 74 -7.46 -6.95 -10.69
N THR A 75 -7.59 -6.74 -9.38
CA THR A 75 -6.73 -7.35 -8.37
C THR A 75 -7.56 -8.27 -7.51
N HIS A 76 -7.24 -9.56 -7.49
CA HIS A 76 -7.87 -10.55 -6.64
C HIS A 76 -6.90 -11.00 -5.57
N GLU A 77 -7.11 -10.56 -4.33
CA GLU A 77 -6.42 -11.09 -3.16
C GLU A 77 -7.05 -12.43 -2.79
N VAL A 78 -6.49 -13.51 -3.33
CA VAL A 78 -6.98 -14.87 -3.10
C VAL A 78 -6.74 -15.33 -1.65
N LEU A 79 -5.79 -14.70 -0.96
CA LEU A 79 -5.45 -15.03 0.42
C LEU A 79 -4.86 -13.81 1.13
N GLY A 80 -5.58 -13.31 2.14
CA GLY A 80 -5.09 -12.37 3.14
C GLY A 80 -5.02 -13.03 4.50
N LEU A 81 -3.87 -12.97 5.16
CA LEU A 81 -3.62 -13.56 6.47
C LEU A 81 -3.08 -12.48 7.39
N PHE A 82 -3.81 -12.15 8.45
CA PHE A 82 -3.33 -11.27 9.51
C PHE A 82 -3.21 -12.04 10.81
N TYR A 83 -2.07 -11.91 11.47
CA TYR A 83 -1.78 -12.55 12.75
C TYR A 83 -1.28 -11.53 13.75
N LYS A 84 -1.75 -11.64 14.99
CA LYS A 84 -1.33 -10.77 16.09
C LYS A 84 -1.09 -11.59 17.35
N ASN A 85 0.04 -11.32 18.00
CA ASN A 85 0.35 -11.82 19.33
C ASN A 85 0.43 -10.66 20.31
N ALA A 86 -0.54 -10.57 21.22
CA ALA A 86 -0.60 -9.51 22.20
C ALA A 86 0.54 -9.58 23.24
N HIS A 87 1.00 -10.80 23.59
CA HIS A 87 2.12 -10.99 24.52
C HIS A 87 3.42 -10.45 23.94
N TRP A 88 3.62 -10.62 22.64
CA TRP A 88 4.85 -10.19 21.96
C TRP A 88 4.78 -8.77 21.43
N ASN A 89 3.62 -8.09 21.51
CA ASN A 89 3.38 -6.81 20.84
C ASN A 89 3.87 -6.89 19.39
N PHE A 90 3.41 -7.92 18.68
CA PHE A 90 3.84 -8.28 17.34
C PHE A 90 2.62 -8.57 16.48
N SER A 91 2.65 -8.08 15.24
CA SER A 91 1.71 -8.51 14.23
C SER A 91 2.40 -8.74 12.90
N SER A 92 1.78 -9.54 12.05
CA SER A 92 2.25 -9.77 10.69
C SER A 92 1.07 -9.97 9.76
N LEU A 93 1.24 -9.52 8.52
CA LEU A 93 0.31 -9.74 7.44
C LEU A 93 1.03 -10.43 6.28
N TYR A 94 0.38 -11.42 5.69
CA TYR A 94 0.74 -11.97 4.39
C TYR A 94 -0.45 -11.86 3.45
N ALA A 95 -0.24 -11.32 2.25
CA ALA A 95 -1.25 -11.33 1.20
C ALA A 95 -0.70 -11.90 -0.10
N PHE A 96 -1.52 -12.67 -0.80
CA PHE A 96 -1.26 -13.17 -2.15
C PHE A 96 -2.34 -12.66 -3.09
N LYS A 97 -1.92 -11.90 -4.11
CA LYS A 97 -2.80 -11.22 -5.06
C LYS A 97 -2.51 -11.71 -6.48
N LEU A 98 -3.55 -11.90 -7.27
CA LEU A 98 -3.47 -12.06 -8.71
C LEU A 98 -3.89 -10.74 -9.36
N THR A 99 -3.18 -10.30 -10.38
CA THR A 99 -3.43 -9.01 -11.05
C THR A 99 -3.57 -9.23 -12.54
N GLU A 100 -4.61 -8.65 -13.11
CA GLU A 100 -4.85 -8.61 -14.55
C GLU A 100 -5.08 -7.16 -14.96
N ARG A 101 -4.26 -6.63 -15.87
CA ARG A 101 -4.37 -5.27 -16.39
C ARG A 101 -4.56 -5.30 -17.89
N VAL A 102 -5.49 -4.49 -18.38
CA VAL A 102 -5.72 -4.27 -19.81
C VAL A 102 -5.70 -2.78 -20.09
N LYS A 103 -4.75 -2.34 -20.90
CA LYS A 103 -4.62 -0.97 -21.39
C LYS A 103 -4.89 -0.91 -22.89
N ARG A 104 -5.67 0.06 -23.34
CA ARG A 104 -6.05 0.22 -24.75
C ARG A 104 -6.28 1.67 -25.15
N ASN A 105 -5.95 1.99 -26.38
CA ASN A 105 -6.35 3.26 -26.98
C ASN A 105 -7.83 3.20 -27.40
N GLN A 106 -8.52 4.35 -27.47
CA GLN A 106 -9.93 4.40 -27.90
C GLN A 106 -10.16 3.77 -29.29
N ASP A 107 -9.23 3.95 -30.22
CA ASP A 107 -9.28 3.40 -31.57
C ASP A 107 -8.86 1.91 -31.64
N ARG A 108 -8.43 1.33 -30.52
CA ARG A 108 -7.92 -0.04 -30.38
C ARG A 108 -6.72 -0.38 -31.27
N SER A 109 -5.99 0.63 -31.76
CA SER A 109 -4.74 0.43 -32.50
C SER A 109 -3.65 -0.16 -31.60
N TYR A 110 -3.66 0.22 -30.32
CA TYR A 110 -2.80 -0.32 -29.28
C TYR A 110 -3.62 -1.01 -28.20
N VAL A 111 -3.21 -2.24 -27.86
CA VAL A 111 -3.68 -2.97 -26.68
C VAL A 111 -2.46 -3.59 -26.00
N GLU A 112 -2.41 -3.47 -24.69
CA GLU A 112 -1.41 -4.07 -23.82
C GLU A 112 -2.12 -4.79 -22.67
N THR A 113 -1.71 -6.03 -22.42
CA THR A 113 -2.21 -6.83 -21.31
C THR A 113 -1.05 -7.22 -20.42
N GLU A 114 -1.28 -7.17 -19.11
CA GLU A 114 -0.31 -7.60 -18.11
C GLU A 114 -0.99 -8.49 -17.08
N ASP A 115 -0.55 -9.75 -17.04
CA ASP A 115 -0.99 -10.71 -16.05
C ASP A 115 0.14 -10.98 -15.06
N GLY A 116 -0.18 -11.01 -13.78
CA GLY A 116 0.82 -11.12 -12.74
C GLY A 116 0.29 -11.60 -11.40
N TYR A 117 1.21 -11.70 -10.45
CA TYR A 117 0.90 -11.96 -9.06
C TYR A 117 1.79 -11.13 -8.14
N LYS A 118 1.29 -10.89 -6.93
CA LYS A 118 1.98 -10.14 -5.88
C LYS A 118 1.95 -10.88 -4.56
N HIS A 119 3.07 -10.84 -3.84
CA HIS A 119 3.18 -11.24 -2.45
C HIS A 119 3.45 -10.01 -1.60
N LEU A 120 2.64 -9.77 -0.58
CA LEU A 120 2.90 -8.78 0.44
C LEU A 120 3.25 -9.49 1.74
N ILE A 121 4.37 -9.13 2.36
CA ILE A 121 4.75 -9.52 3.71
C ILE A 121 4.90 -8.24 4.51
N SER A 122 4.16 -8.14 5.61
CA SER A 122 4.27 -7.04 6.57
C SER A 122 4.55 -7.59 7.95
N ILE A 123 5.45 -6.95 8.67
CA ILE A 123 5.81 -7.28 10.04
C ILE A 123 5.82 -5.99 10.86
N ASP A 124 5.07 -5.98 11.96
CA ASP A 124 4.99 -4.87 12.90
C ASP A 124 5.46 -5.32 14.28
N LYS A 125 6.51 -4.67 14.78
CA LYS A 125 6.97 -4.80 16.17
C LYS A 125 6.68 -3.51 16.93
N LYS A 126 5.77 -3.63 17.90
CA LYS A 126 5.34 -2.56 18.80
C LYS A 126 6.06 -2.59 20.14
N PHE A 127 6.23 -1.40 20.73
CA PHE A 127 6.70 -1.13 22.08
C PHE A 127 5.75 -0.13 22.75
N SER A 128 5.12 -0.56 23.86
CA SER A 128 4.25 0.32 24.64
C SER A 128 5.08 1.18 25.59
N LEU A 129 4.82 2.48 25.63
CA LEU A 129 5.46 3.44 26.53
C LEU A 129 4.45 3.92 27.59
N PRO A 130 4.89 4.48 28.72
CA PRO A 130 3.98 5.06 29.71
C PRO A 130 3.13 6.19 29.14
N ASN A 131 2.01 6.49 29.81
CA ASN A 131 1.16 7.67 29.57
C ASN A 131 0.55 7.74 28.16
N GLY A 132 0.21 6.60 27.57
CA GLY A 132 -0.50 6.55 26.28
C GLY A 132 0.39 6.71 25.04
N PHE A 133 1.70 6.77 25.22
CA PHE A 133 2.66 6.76 24.12
C PHE A 133 2.97 5.34 23.64
N GLU A 134 3.30 5.23 22.37
CA GLU A 134 3.70 3.97 21.74
C GLU A 134 4.71 4.25 20.63
N THR A 135 5.65 3.33 20.43
CA THR A 135 6.54 3.33 19.27
C THR A 135 6.67 1.94 18.70
N GLY A 136 7.19 1.84 17.49
CA GLY A 136 7.47 0.56 16.87
C GLY A 136 8.12 0.73 15.51
N VAL A 137 8.28 -0.40 14.83
CA VAL A 137 8.79 -0.45 13.47
C VAL A 137 7.95 -1.42 12.67
N ILE A 138 7.55 -0.97 11.48
CA ILE A 138 6.92 -1.80 10.48
C ILE A 138 7.94 -2.04 9.36
N TYR A 139 8.02 -3.27 8.87
CA TYR A 139 8.73 -3.61 7.66
C TYR A 139 7.77 -4.32 6.71
N ASP A 140 7.66 -3.77 5.50
CA ASP A 140 6.90 -4.34 4.41
C ASP A 140 7.82 -4.73 3.25
N LEU A 141 7.47 -5.84 2.61
CA LEU A 141 8.01 -6.30 1.34
C LEU A 141 6.85 -6.65 0.41
N GLU A 142 6.66 -5.90 -0.66
CA GLU A 142 5.80 -6.30 -1.78
C GLU A 142 6.65 -6.79 -2.96
N TYR A 143 6.47 -8.05 -3.33
CA TYR A 143 7.14 -8.66 -4.46
C TYR A 143 6.14 -8.95 -5.57
N SER A 144 6.39 -8.42 -6.78
CA SER A 144 5.52 -8.61 -7.93
C SER A 144 6.24 -9.30 -9.08
N LEU A 145 5.51 -10.14 -9.80
CA LEU A 145 5.93 -10.72 -11.07
C LEU A 145 4.80 -10.60 -12.08
N GLY A 146 5.14 -10.15 -13.29
CA GLY A 146 4.18 -9.90 -14.36
C GLY A 146 4.68 -10.36 -15.72
N THR A 147 3.74 -10.43 -16.66
CA THR A 147 4.01 -10.77 -18.07
C THR A 147 3.21 -9.86 -18.98
N ILE A 148 3.92 -9.10 -19.81
CA ILE A 148 3.32 -8.14 -20.73
C ILE A 148 3.26 -8.72 -22.15
N VAL A 149 2.11 -8.51 -22.79
CA VAL A 149 1.86 -8.75 -24.22
C VAL A 149 1.21 -7.50 -24.80
N ASN A 150 1.67 -7.04 -25.97
CA ASN A 150 1.04 -5.90 -26.65
C ASN A 150 0.96 -6.07 -28.17
N THR A 151 0.10 -5.26 -28.81
CA THR A 151 -0.07 -5.24 -30.27
C THR A 151 1.12 -4.62 -31.01
N GLY A 152 2.03 -3.95 -30.29
CA GLY A 152 3.27 -3.38 -30.82
C GLY A 152 4.38 -4.41 -31.10
N GLY A 153 4.15 -5.69 -30.77
CA GLY A 153 5.08 -6.79 -31.03
C GLY A 153 5.81 -7.33 -29.80
N THR A 154 5.54 -6.78 -28.60
CA THR A 154 6.01 -7.37 -27.35
C THR A 154 5.19 -8.60 -27.02
N ASN A 155 5.86 -9.74 -26.84
CA ASN A 155 5.21 -10.98 -26.42
C ASN A 155 6.02 -11.62 -25.29
N ASN A 156 5.36 -11.94 -24.17
CA ASN A 156 5.96 -12.53 -22.98
C ASN A 156 7.12 -11.73 -22.36
N LEU A 157 7.02 -10.40 -22.32
CA LEU A 157 7.99 -9.59 -21.59
C LEU A 157 7.78 -9.78 -20.08
N ARG A 158 8.81 -10.22 -19.36
CA ARG A 158 8.73 -10.44 -17.93
C ARG A 158 9.03 -9.15 -17.17
N THR A 159 8.17 -8.85 -16.20
CA THR A 159 8.36 -7.77 -15.23
C THR A 159 8.52 -8.39 -13.84
N LYS A 160 9.41 -7.80 -13.04
CA LYS A 160 9.66 -8.19 -11.65
C LYS A 160 9.87 -6.92 -10.85
N SER A 161 9.24 -6.79 -9.70
CA SER A 161 9.56 -5.71 -8.75
C SER A 161 9.68 -6.21 -7.33
N ALA A 162 10.51 -5.54 -6.54
CA ALA A 162 10.60 -5.70 -5.10
C ALA A 162 10.56 -4.32 -4.44
N GLU A 163 9.47 -4.05 -3.73
CA GLU A 163 9.28 -2.83 -2.97
C GLU A 163 9.46 -3.12 -1.47
N HIS A 164 10.40 -2.41 -0.86
CA HIS A 164 10.74 -2.47 0.55
C HIS A 164 10.30 -1.16 1.23
N SER A 165 9.54 -1.25 2.31
CA SER A 165 9.17 -0.09 3.14
C SER A 165 9.53 -0.35 4.59
N VAL A 166 10.33 0.54 5.19
CA VAL A 166 10.69 0.51 6.62
C VAL A 166 10.10 1.73 7.29
N ARG A 167 9.16 1.53 8.23
CA ARG A 167 8.40 2.60 8.88
C ARG A 167 8.54 2.57 10.40
N PRO A 168 9.53 3.27 10.98
CA PRO A 168 9.51 3.55 12.40
C PRO A 168 8.38 4.55 12.71
N TYR A 169 7.63 4.27 13.77
CA TYR A 169 6.45 5.06 14.11
C TYR A 169 6.43 5.48 15.59
N PHE A 170 5.70 6.57 15.85
CA PHE A 170 5.46 7.11 17.18
C PHE A 170 4.03 7.61 17.28
N ASN A 171 3.29 7.05 18.24
CA ASN A 171 1.86 7.27 18.41
C ASN A 171 1.56 7.73 19.83
N PHE A 172 0.45 8.45 19.98
CA PHE A 172 -0.07 8.87 21.27
C PHE A 172 -1.60 8.77 21.28
N TYR A 173 -2.16 8.34 22.41
CA TYR A 173 -3.60 8.43 22.68
C TYR A 173 -3.85 8.83 24.13
N SER A 174 -4.75 9.79 24.33
CA SER A 174 -5.25 10.16 25.65
C SER A 174 -6.69 9.70 25.83
N ASN A 175 -6.92 8.86 26.84
CA ASN A 175 -8.26 8.45 27.27
C ASN A 175 -9.06 9.62 27.88
N GLU A 176 -8.40 10.66 28.38
CA GLU A 176 -9.09 11.82 28.98
C GLU A 176 -9.74 12.70 27.90
N TYR A 177 -9.09 12.83 26.75
CA TYR A 177 -9.52 13.73 25.67
C TYR A 177 -10.12 12.99 24.47
N ASP A 178 -10.10 11.66 24.50
CA ASP A 178 -10.43 10.76 23.39
C ASP A 178 -9.77 11.21 22.08
N ALA A 179 -8.50 11.58 22.18
CA ALA A 179 -7.74 12.18 21.09
C ALA A 179 -6.29 11.72 21.11
N GLY A 180 -5.68 11.73 19.95
CA GLY A 180 -4.33 11.25 19.76
C GLY A 180 -3.75 11.65 18.41
N PHE A 181 -2.59 11.08 18.11
CA PHE A 181 -2.03 11.15 16.77
C PHE A 181 -1.31 9.85 16.45
N GLN A 182 -1.23 9.57 15.16
CA GLN A 182 -0.31 8.58 14.60
C GLN A 182 0.76 9.33 13.82
N SER A 183 2.01 8.88 13.88
CA SER A 183 3.07 9.42 13.03
C SER A 183 4.09 8.35 12.68
N ASN A 184 4.63 8.43 11.47
CA ASN A 184 5.74 7.59 11.06
C ASN A 184 6.67 8.33 10.11
N LEU A 185 7.90 7.86 10.07
CA LEU A 185 8.80 8.07 8.94
C LEU A 185 8.73 6.83 8.06
N GLU A 186 9.22 6.93 6.85
CA GLU A 186 9.36 5.82 5.93
C GLU A 186 10.67 5.96 5.18
N TYR A 187 11.36 4.84 5.00
CA TYR A 187 12.28 4.63 3.89
C TYR A 187 11.62 3.67 2.91
N LEU A 188 11.54 4.07 1.64
CA LEU A 188 10.95 3.29 0.55
C LEU A 188 12.03 3.02 -0.48
N TYR A 189 12.18 1.76 -0.88
CA TYR A 189 13.07 1.35 -1.96
C TYR A 189 12.33 0.36 -2.86
N ASN A 190 12.23 0.67 -4.14
CA ASN A 190 11.64 -0.18 -5.16
C ASN A 190 12.64 -0.43 -6.28
N ASP A 191 12.84 -1.70 -6.62
CA ASP A 191 13.66 -2.13 -7.76
C ASP A 191 12.80 -2.94 -8.73
N GLU A 192 12.60 -2.40 -9.92
CA GLU A 192 11.82 -2.99 -11.01
C GLU A 192 12.73 -3.40 -12.18
N ASP A 193 12.67 -4.67 -12.58
CA ASP A 193 13.28 -5.21 -13.80
C ASP A 193 12.18 -5.55 -14.80
N ARG A 194 12.20 -4.86 -15.95
CA ARG A 194 11.26 -5.04 -17.07
C ARG A 194 11.95 -5.73 -18.26
N SER A 195 12.97 -6.54 -18.01
CA SER A 195 13.70 -7.31 -19.01
C SER A 195 14.21 -6.43 -20.16
N ALA A 196 13.70 -6.62 -21.38
CA ALA A 196 14.12 -5.86 -22.55
C ALA A 196 13.79 -4.36 -22.48
N TRP A 197 12.86 -3.95 -21.62
CA TRP A 197 12.55 -2.54 -21.36
C TRP A 197 13.50 -1.91 -20.33
N GLY A 198 14.38 -2.70 -19.73
CA GLY A 198 15.39 -2.24 -18.78
C GLY A 198 14.87 -2.21 -17.34
N THR A 199 15.47 -1.36 -16.52
CA THR A 199 15.28 -1.34 -15.07
C THR A 199 14.83 0.04 -14.58
N ARG A 200 14.08 0.07 -13.49
CA ARG A 200 13.70 1.29 -12.79
C ARG A 200 13.90 1.11 -11.29
N VAL A 201 14.66 2.01 -10.69
CA VAL A 201 14.84 2.09 -9.25
C VAL A 201 14.19 3.37 -8.75
N GLU A 202 13.45 3.26 -7.67
CA GLU A 202 12.88 4.40 -6.94
C GLU A 202 13.28 4.30 -5.47
N GLU A 203 13.88 5.35 -4.93
CA GLU A 203 14.35 5.38 -3.54
C GLU A 203 13.95 6.68 -2.88
N GLY A 204 13.39 6.63 -1.67
CA GLY A 204 12.88 7.84 -1.04
C GLY A 204 12.56 7.72 0.43
N TYR A 205 12.15 8.87 0.97
CA TYR A 205 11.73 9.01 2.36
C TYR A 205 10.38 9.72 2.42
N SER A 206 9.53 9.29 3.36
CA SER A 206 8.28 9.98 3.64
C SER A 206 8.08 10.23 5.14
N VAL A 207 7.23 11.21 5.44
CA VAL A 207 6.73 11.49 6.78
C VAL A 207 5.21 11.61 6.73
N LEU A 208 4.56 10.97 7.69
CA LEU A 208 3.13 11.03 7.88
C LEU A 208 2.81 11.43 9.31
N VAL A 209 1.89 12.38 9.47
CA VAL A 209 1.31 12.77 10.76
C VAL A 209 -0.20 12.81 10.63
N LYS A 210 -0.88 12.11 11.55
CA LYS A 210 -2.34 11.96 11.55
C LYS A 210 -2.92 12.19 12.94
N PRO A 211 -3.18 13.44 13.33
CA PRO A 211 -4.02 13.72 14.49
C PRO A 211 -5.44 13.18 14.27
N TYR A 212 -6.05 12.67 15.33
CA TYR A 212 -7.44 12.22 15.32
C TYR A 212 -8.12 12.42 16.68
N LYS A 213 -9.45 12.47 16.65
CA LYS A 213 -10.31 12.61 17.83
C LYS A 213 -11.59 11.80 17.67
N ARG A 214 -12.03 11.19 18.76
CA ARG A 214 -13.30 10.49 18.89
C ARG A 214 -14.26 11.29 19.77
N PHE A 215 -15.53 11.31 19.40
CA PHE A 215 -16.60 11.86 20.23
C PHE A 215 -17.93 11.14 19.95
N GLY A 216 -18.41 10.40 20.95
CA GLY A 216 -19.54 9.49 20.75
C GLY A 216 -19.25 8.51 19.61
N ASN A 217 -20.14 8.46 18.64
CA ASN A 217 -20.05 7.58 17.47
C ASN A 217 -19.17 8.13 16.33
N TRP A 218 -18.61 9.33 16.48
CA TRP A 218 -17.80 9.97 15.43
C TRP A 218 -16.30 9.81 15.69
N GLU A 219 -15.55 9.62 14.62
CA GLU A 219 -14.09 9.80 14.58
C GLU A 219 -13.73 10.79 13.47
N LEU A 220 -12.93 11.80 13.82
CA LEU A 220 -12.39 12.78 12.87
C LEU A 220 -10.87 12.68 12.87
N GLY A 221 -10.28 12.66 11.69
CA GLY A 221 -8.84 12.66 11.50
C GLY A 221 -8.40 13.59 10.38
N LEU A 222 -7.12 13.95 10.39
CA LEU A 222 -6.48 14.69 9.31
C LEU A 222 -5.13 14.06 9.06
N GLU A 223 -4.92 13.47 7.89
CA GLU A 223 -3.61 12.95 7.50
C GLU A 223 -2.82 14.01 6.74
N LEU A 224 -1.58 14.21 7.15
CA LEU A 224 -0.61 15.12 6.54
C LEU A 224 0.58 14.27 6.09
N PHE A 225 0.92 14.37 4.81
CA PHE A 225 1.97 13.55 4.20
C PHE A 225 2.94 14.39 3.38
N TYR A 226 4.21 14.02 3.43
CA TYR A 226 5.26 14.57 2.58
C TYR A 226 6.26 13.47 2.21
N GLN A 227 6.63 13.39 0.93
CA GLN A 227 7.59 12.44 0.40
C GLN A 227 8.60 13.13 -0.51
N ILE A 228 9.83 12.64 -0.45
CA ILE A 228 10.91 12.89 -1.41
C ILE A 228 11.37 11.55 -1.97
N LYS A 229 11.66 11.48 -3.27
CA LYS A 229 12.06 10.24 -3.94
C LYS A 229 12.95 10.55 -5.14
N ASP A 230 13.96 9.73 -5.35
CA ASP A 230 14.81 9.77 -6.53
C ASP A 230 14.39 8.62 -7.46
N ASN A 231 14.31 8.90 -8.76
CA ASN A 231 14.04 7.89 -9.79
C ASN A 231 15.27 7.72 -10.69
N ASP A 232 15.67 6.47 -10.97
CA ASP A 232 16.65 6.11 -11.99
C ASP A 232 16.05 5.02 -12.89
N ASP A 233 15.75 5.38 -14.14
CA ASP A 233 15.22 4.50 -15.18
C ASP A 233 16.24 4.36 -16.31
N ARG A 234 16.56 3.10 -16.64
CA ARG A 234 17.55 2.76 -17.67
C ARG A 234 16.99 1.72 -18.61
N THR A 235 17.34 1.87 -19.89
CA THR A 235 17.15 0.82 -20.91
C THR A 235 17.98 -0.43 -20.59
N ALA A 236 17.65 -1.56 -21.22
CA ALA A 236 18.43 -2.79 -21.11
C ALA A 236 19.91 -2.66 -21.57
N ALA A 237 20.22 -1.67 -22.40
CA ALA A 237 21.58 -1.36 -22.83
C ALA A 237 22.34 -0.42 -21.86
N GLY A 238 21.70 0.00 -20.77
CA GLY A 238 22.27 0.90 -19.76
C GLY A 238 22.16 2.40 -20.09
N ALA A 239 21.53 2.77 -21.21
CA ALA A 239 21.23 4.17 -21.51
C ALA A 239 20.14 4.70 -20.58
N ILE A 240 20.28 5.95 -20.15
CA ILE A 240 19.38 6.61 -19.19
C ILE A 240 18.09 7.04 -19.90
N ASN A 241 16.95 6.52 -19.43
CA ASN A 241 15.62 7.00 -19.82
C ASN A 241 15.22 8.23 -18.99
N GLU A 242 15.42 8.14 -17.68
CA GLU A 242 15.06 9.16 -16.70
C GLU A 242 16.02 9.09 -15.51
N ILE A 243 16.55 10.23 -15.09
CA ILE A 243 16.97 10.44 -13.71
C ILE A 243 16.25 11.69 -13.24
N SER A 244 15.54 11.62 -12.12
CA SER A 244 14.71 12.73 -11.64
C SER A 244 14.53 12.75 -10.13
N ASP A 245 14.31 13.96 -9.60
CA ASP A 245 13.89 14.18 -8.22
C ASP A 245 12.36 14.33 -8.18
N PHE A 246 11.70 13.59 -7.29
CA PHE A 246 10.26 13.60 -7.08
C PHE A 246 9.93 14.09 -5.67
N THR A 247 8.90 14.94 -5.57
CA THR A 247 8.33 15.34 -4.27
C THR A 247 6.82 15.28 -4.30
N GLU A 248 6.21 14.73 -3.26
CA GLU A 248 4.75 14.73 -3.09
C GLU A 248 4.36 15.24 -1.72
N LYS A 249 3.23 15.96 -1.65
CA LYS A 249 2.57 16.27 -0.38
C LYS A 249 1.07 16.23 -0.53
N TYR A 250 0.38 15.83 0.54
CA TYR A 250 -1.06 15.90 0.57
C TYR A 250 -1.62 16.13 1.97
N VAL A 251 -2.87 16.57 1.99
CA VAL A 251 -3.74 16.61 3.16
C VAL A 251 -4.99 15.77 2.89
N GLU A 252 -5.38 14.96 3.85
CA GLU A 252 -6.55 14.08 3.75
C GLU A 252 -7.37 14.10 5.05
N PRO A 253 -8.42 14.94 5.13
CA PRO A 253 -9.45 14.79 6.16
C PRO A 253 -10.18 13.45 6.05
N ILE A 254 -10.45 12.85 7.21
CA ILE A 254 -11.18 11.60 7.38
C ILE A 254 -12.31 11.81 8.37
N VAL A 255 -13.51 11.38 8.00
CA VAL A 255 -14.69 11.40 8.86
C VAL A 255 -15.26 9.99 8.92
N GLN A 256 -15.49 9.47 10.12
CA GLN A 256 -16.10 8.17 10.34
C GLN A 256 -17.27 8.28 11.31
N TYR A 257 -18.29 7.46 11.09
CA TYR A 257 -19.44 7.32 11.96
C TYR A 257 -19.79 5.85 12.16
N SER A 258 -19.81 5.42 13.42
CA SER A 258 -20.21 4.06 13.82
C SER A 258 -21.67 4.04 14.25
N PHE A 259 -22.49 3.23 13.57
CA PHE A 259 -23.89 3.08 13.92
C PHE A 259 -24.04 2.20 15.18
N GLU A 260 -25.02 2.51 16.05
CA GLU A 260 -25.17 1.83 17.36
C GLU A 260 -25.38 0.31 17.24
N GLU A 261 -26.10 -0.15 16.22
CA GLU A 261 -26.40 -1.57 15.98
C GLU A 261 -25.94 -2.06 14.59
N ALA A 262 -24.99 -1.37 13.96
CA ALA A 262 -24.52 -1.74 12.62
C ALA A 262 -23.02 -1.48 12.44
N GLY A 263 -22.59 -1.23 11.21
CA GLY A 263 -21.20 -1.01 10.84
C GLY A 263 -20.71 0.42 11.05
N THR A 264 -19.59 0.73 10.41
CA THR A 264 -18.99 2.06 10.37
C THR A 264 -18.97 2.55 8.93
N LEU A 265 -19.53 3.73 8.68
CA LEU A 265 -19.37 4.47 7.43
C LEU A 265 -18.20 5.43 7.58
N TYR A 266 -17.37 5.55 6.57
CA TYR A 266 -16.29 6.54 6.54
C TYR A 266 -16.15 7.21 5.17
N VAL A 267 -15.64 8.43 5.20
CA VAL A 267 -15.31 9.23 4.02
C VAL A 267 -13.92 9.82 4.19
N ARG A 268 -13.15 9.82 3.11
CA ARG A 268 -11.81 10.44 3.02
C ARG A 268 -11.78 11.37 1.81
N ALA A 269 -11.13 12.52 1.92
CA ALA A 269 -10.95 13.42 0.78
C ALA A 269 -9.51 13.91 0.73
N ARG A 270 -8.77 13.58 -0.33
CA ARG A 270 -7.36 13.93 -0.49
C ARG A 270 -7.19 15.13 -1.42
N TYR A 271 -6.36 16.07 -0.99
CA TYR A 271 -5.86 17.18 -1.78
C TYR A 271 -4.34 17.14 -1.73
N GLY A 272 -3.70 16.86 -2.86
CA GLY A 272 -2.26 16.78 -2.95
C GLY A 272 -1.72 17.48 -4.20
N GLU A 273 -0.40 17.62 -4.19
CA GLU A 273 0.39 18.03 -5.35
C GLU A 273 1.71 17.25 -5.35
N ASN A 274 2.22 16.92 -6.54
CA ASN A 274 3.57 16.40 -6.70
C ASN A 274 4.31 17.00 -7.88
N ASP A 275 5.62 16.99 -7.78
CA ASP A 275 6.56 17.54 -8.77
C ASP A 275 7.59 16.48 -9.13
N THR A 276 7.94 16.39 -10.42
CA THR A 276 9.05 15.56 -10.93
C THR A 276 10.00 16.41 -11.74
N LYS A 277 11.26 16.52 -11.32
CA LYS A 277 12.31 17.34 -11.97
C LYS A 277 13.34 16.43 -12.62
N HIS A 278 13.40 16.44 -13.95
CA HIS A 278 14.33 15.59 -14.70
C HIS A 278 15.73 16.22 -14.75
N THR A 279 16.72 15.46 -14.29
CA THR A 279 18.14 15.86 -14.37
C THR A 279 18.83 15.26 -15.58
N GLN A 280 18.48 14.03 -15.98
CA GLN A 280 19.03 13.33 -17.15
C GLN A 280 17.96 12.52 -17.90
N GLY A 281 18.29 12.11 -19.14
CA GLY A 281 17.40 11.35 -20.02
C GLY A 281 16.71 12.20 -21.10
N GLY A 282 15.64 11.67 -21.69
CA GLY A 282 14.96 12.30 -22.83
C GLY A 282 14.27 13.64 -22.53
N ASN A 283 14.01 13.90 -21.25
CA ASN A 283 13.35 15.12 -20.74
C ASN A 283 14.28 15.94 -19.81
N ALA A 284 15.60 15.79 -19.91
CA ALA A 284 16.54 16.49 -19.03
C ALA A 284 16.30 18.01 -19.01
N GLY A 285 16.21 18.59 -17.80
CA GLY A 285 15.93 20.02 -17.58
C GLY A 285 14.44 20.38 -17.54
N GLU A 286 13.55 19.43 -17.79
CA GLU A 286 12.10 19.65 -17.76
C GLU A 286 11.48 19.23 -16.42
N GLN A 287 10.31 19.79 -16.11
CA GLN A 287 9.57 19.52 -14.88
C GLN A 287 8.11 19.19 -15.17
N TYR A 288 7.60 18.16 -14.48
CA TYR A 288 6.18 17.81 -14.42
C TYR A 288 5.61 18.27 -13.08
N PHE A 289 4.40 18.83 -13.12
CA PHE A 289 3.63 19.25 -11.95
C PHE A 289 2.28 18.56 -11.99
N LYS A 290 1.84 17.97 -10.88
CA LYS A 290 0.57 17.23 -10.81
C LYS A 290 -0.26 17.69 -9.64
N ASP A 291 -1.50 18.04 -9.91
CA ASP A 291 -2.56 18.20 -8.92
C ASP A 291 -3.28 16.86 -8.70
N ILE A 292 -3.45 16.46 -7.44
CA ILE A 292 -4.10 15.20 -7.06
C ILE A 292 -5.36 15.49 -6.26
N ARG A 293 -6.49 14.91 -6.66
CA ARG A 293 -7.76 14.97 -5.93
C ARG A 293 -8.33 13.57 -5.78
N LYS A 294 -8.66 13.15 -4.57
CA LYS A 294 -9.33 11.86 -4.32
C LYS A 294 -10.49 12.01 -3.36
N ALA A 295 -11.51 11.19 -3.54
CA ALA A 295 -12.63 11.07 -2.63
C ALA A 295 -12.99 9.59 -2.47
N THR A 296 -12.96 9.11 -1.23
CA THR A 296 -13.24 7.72 -0.89
C THR A 296 -14.44 7.65 0.04
N MET A 297 -15.36 6.72 -0.21
CA MET A 297 -16.41 6.36 0.72
C MET A 297 -16.36 4.85 0.93
N GLY A 298 -16.45 4.41 2.18
CA GLY A 298 -16.56 2.99 2.47
C GLY A 298 -17.39 2.69 3.69
N TYR A 299 -17.81 1.43 3.77
CA TYR A 299 -18.62 0.89 4.86
C TYR A 299 -18.07 -0.47 5.26
N GLU A 300 -17.94 -0.68 6.56
CA GLU A 300 -17.47 -1.94 7.14
C GLU A 300 -18.46 -2.41 8.21
N GLN A 301 -18.81 -3.70 8.21
CA GLN A 301 -19.76 -4.27 9.15
C GLN A 301 -19.37 -5.68 9.59
N SER A 302 -19.47 -5.93 10.90
CA SER A 302 -19.39 -7.30 11.44
C SER A 302 -20.68 -8.05 11.13
N VAL A 303 -20.56 -9.27 10.60
CA VAL A 303 -21.69 -10.16 10.28
C VAL A 303 -21.60 -11.41 11.15
N GLY A 304 -22.51 -11.51 12.12
CA GLY A 304 -22.40 -12.49 13.19
C GLY A 304 -21.11 -12.28 14.00
N ASP A 305 -20.62 -13.36 14.61
CA ASP A 305 -19.50 -13.26 15.55
C ASP A 305 -18.13 -13.18 14.85
N ASN A 306 -18.00 -13.78 13.66
CA ASN A 306 -16.71 -14.07 13.06
C ASN A 306 -16.43 -13.35 11.74
N TRP A 307 -17.44 -12.90 11.00
CA TRP A 307 -17.21 -12.24 9.72
C TRP A 307 -17.15 -10.73 9.87
N LEU A 308 -16.29 -10.10 9.08
CA LEU A 308 -16.26 -8.66 8.85
C LEU A 308 -16.23 -8.45 7.33
N LEU A 309 -17.19 -7.67 6.84
CA LEU A 309 -17.33 -7.34 5.43
C LEU A 309 -17.05 -5.85 5.23
N LYS A 310 -16.32 -5.50 4.18
CA LYS A 310 -15.97 -4.13 3.84
C LYS A 310 -16.22 -3.89 2.36
N GLY A 311 -16.80 -2.74 2.04
CA GLY A 311 -16.93 -2.22 0.68
C GLY A 311 -16.43 -0.78 0.63
N GLU A 312 -15.67 -0.44 -0.40
CA GLU A 312 -15.11 0.89 -0.61
C GLU A 312 -15.21 1.29 -2.09
N TYR A 313 -15.51 2.57 -2.33
CA TYR A 313 -15.43 3.21 -3.64
C TYR A 313 -14.56 4.45 -3.52
N GLU A 314 -13.61 4.58 -4.44
CA GLU A 314 -12.75 5.75 -4.56
C GLU A 314 -12.85 6.34 -5.97
N TRP A 315 -13.04 7.66 -6.02
CA TRP A 315 -12.82 8.46 -7.21
C TRP A 315 -11.53 9.24 -7.06
N ALA A 316 -10.70 9.24 -8.11
CA ALA A 316 -9.48 10.03 -8.17
C ALA A 316 -9.37 10.79 -9.50
N LYS A 317 -8.80 11.99 -9.43
CA LYS A 317 -8.46 12.81 -10.58
C LYS A 317 -7.11 13.46 -10.39
N ASP A 318 -6.23 13.17 -11.33
CA ASP A 318 -4.90 13.76 -11.41
C ASP A 318 -4.79 14.61 -12.68
N THR A 319 -4.35 15.85 -12.53
CA THR A 319 -4.06 16.75 -13.66
C THR A 319 -2.58 17.07 -13.65
N GLU A 320 -1.88 16.70 -14.72
CA GLU A 320 -0.44 16.89 -14.88
C GLU A 320 -0.17 17.94 -15.97
N THR A 321 0.75 18.87 -15.68
CA THR A 321 1.30 19.84 -16.62
C THR A 321 2.80 19.63 -16.77
N PHE A 322 3.33 20.00 -17.93
CA PHE A 322 4.71 19.74 -18.29
C PHE A 322 5.36 21.00 -18.86
N THR A 323 6.54 21.40 -18.35
CA THR A 323 7.21 22.66 -18.74
C THR A 323 7.43 22.79 -20.25
N LYS A 324 7.75 21.67 -20.91
CA LYS A 324 7.96 21.62 -22.36
C LYS A 324 6.71 21.90 -23.18
N PHE A 325 5.54 21.52 -22.66
CA PHE A 325 4.23 21.69 -23.33
C PHE A 325 3.35 22.64 -22.51
N ALA A 326 3.86 23.85 -22.29
CA ALA A 326 3.17 24.86 -21.51
C ALA A 326 1.74 25.12 -22.03
N GLY A 327 0.76 24.97 -21.15
CA GLY A 327 -0.67 25.14 -21.46
C GLY A 327 -1.39 23.85 -21.90
N GLU A 328 -0.68 22.73 -22.02
CA GLU A 328 -1.29 21.41 -22.22
C GLU A 328 -1.39 20.64 -20.90
N GLU A 329 -2.41 19.80 -20.79
CA GLU A 329 -2.67 18.98 -19.60
C GLU A 329 -2.79 17.51 -20.00
N LYS A 330 -2.25 16.63 -19.15
CA LYS A 330 -2.59 15.22 -19.11
C LYS A 330 -3.52 15.00 -17.92
N VAL A 331 -4.66 14.37 -18.15
CA VAL A 331 -5.66 14.12 -17.11
C VAL A 331 -5.86 12.62 -16.95
N VAL A 332 -5.79 12.14 -15.71
CA VAL A 332 -6.14 10.77 -15.33
C VAL A 332 -7.36 10.83 -14.44
N GLU A 333 -8.47 10.24 -14.87
CA GLU A 333 -9.65 10.03 -14.03
C GLU A 333 -9.78 8.54 -13.73
N GLN A 334 -9.89 8.20 -12.46
CA GLN A 334 -9.88 6.83 -11.96
C GLN A 334 -11.06 6.56 -11.05
N ASN A 335 -11.64 5.36 -11.20
CA ASN A 335 -12.66 4.81 -10.33
C ASN A 335 -12.17 3.46 -9.79
N THR A 336 -12.09 3.32 -8.47
CA THR A 336 -11.70 2.08 -7.80
C THR A 336 -12.86 1.56 -6.95
N PHE A 337 -13.20 0.29 -7.10
CA PHE A 337 -14.15 -0.44 -6.27
C PHE A 337 -13.42 -1.57 -5.55
N PHE A 338 -13.57 -1.64 -4.24
CA PHE A 338 -12.93 -2.65 -3.40
C PHE A 338 -13.97 -3.35 -2.52
N VAL A 339 -13.91 -4.68 -2.46
CA VAL A 339 -14.74 -5.48 -1.55
C VAL A 339 -13.86 -6.51 -0.86
N GLN A 340 -14.04 -6.66 0.45
CA GLN A 340 -13.31 -7.61 1.27
C GLN A 340 -14.22 -8.37 2.22
N ALA A 341 -13.92 -9.65 2.41
CA ALA A 341 -14.52 -10.49 3.44
C ALA A 341 -13.40 -11.14 4.26
N ILE A 342 -13.44 -10.94 5.58
CA ILE A 342 -12.49 -11.57 6.51
C ILE A 342 -13.22 -12.38 7.57
N TYR A 343 -12.59 -13.50 7.97
CA TYR A 343 -13.02 -14.38 9.04
C TYR A 343 -12.04 -14.28 10.22
N ARG A 344 -12.54 -13.81 11.37
CA ARG A 344 -11.78 -13.62 12.61
C ARG A 344 -11.62 -14.95 13.37
N LEU A 345 -10.39 -15.24 13.81
CA LEU A 345 -9.98 -16.51 14.46
C LEU A 345 -10.19 -16.53 15.97
#